data_AF-A0A420NIW6-F1
#
_entry.id   AF-A0A420NIW6-F1
#
_cell.length_a   1.000
_cell.length_b   1.000
_cell.length_c   1.000
_cell.angle_alpha   90.00
_cell.angle_beta   90.00
_cell.angle_gamma   90.00
#
_symmetry.space_group_name_H-M   'P 1'
#
loop_
_entity.id
_entity.type
_entity.pdbx_description
1 polymer ?
#
loop_
_entity_poly.entity_id
_entity_poly.type
_entity_poly.pdbx_seq_one_letter_code
_entity_poly.pdbx_strand_id
1 'polypeptide(L)'
;MLGFLTLVPQTLAIRLFSLLLFTLYASAVPLAATKTRPSYHITPEKKWMNDPQRPFFLGDEWHLYYLYNSNFDSSNPGSGGTEWYHITSTDMVHWTRRGVVIEKYKPNRPNGIILGDIETGSAVVDTNNTAGFGRNAVVAVVTQMADGVQQQSLFYSTDNGYSFIPYEGNPVMPNPSPGAKPAFRDPKIFWDGKAGHWVMSLAEGSKIGFYTSIDLKTWAYISEFKPENAGVDLGILECPDLYQIDLDGDSTKRTWILALGANGYRYNRTTGTAY
;
A
#
# COMPACT_ATOMS: atom_id res chain seq x y z
N MET A 1 72.28 -18.38 -28.62
CA MET A 1 71.85 -18.13 -27.23
C MET A 1 70.36 -18.43 -27.18
N LEU A 2 70.00 -19.61 -26.67
CA LEU A 2 68.62 -20.11 -26.66
C LEU A 2 67.79 -19.34 -25.64
N GLY A 3 66.62 -18.85 -26.05
CA GLY A 3 65.57 -18.36 -25.16
C GLY A 3 64.32 -19.22 -25.34
N PHE A 4 64.02 -20.06 -24.34
CA PHE A 4 62.80 -20.86 -24.27
C PHE A 4 61.60 -19.96 -23.95
N LEU A 5 60.66 -19.80 -24.88
CA LEU A 5 59.30 -19.36 -24.55
C LEU A 5 58.51 -20.58 -24.05
N THR A 6 58.28 -20.64 -22.74
CA THR A 6 57.35 -21.60 -22.14
C THR A 6 55.92 -21.21 -22.48
N LEU A 7 55.28 -21.98 -23.36
CA LEU A 7 53.84 -21.96 -23.58
C LEU A 7 53.12 -22.37 -22.30
N VAL A 8 52.35 -21.44 -21.73
CA VAL A 8 51.38 -21.77 -20.68
C VAL A 8 50.29 -22.64 -21.31
N PRO A 9 49.96 -23.82 -20.76
CA PRO A 9 48.91 -24.66 -21.31
C PRO A 9 47.55 -23.96 -21.23
N GLN A 10 46.84 -23.87 -22.36
CA GLN A 10 45.49 -23.29 -22.47
C GLN A 10 44.45 -23.93 -21.53
N THR A 11 44.76 -25.05 -20.89
CA THR A 11 43.90 -25.77 -19.94
C THR A 11 43.87 -25.17 -18.54
N LEU A 12 44.82 -24.29 -18.17
CA LEU A 12 44.82 -23.63 -16.86
C LEU A 12 43.98 -22.33 -16.84
N ALA A 13 43.87 -21.63 -17.97
CA ALA A 13 43.08 -20.41 -18.10
C ALA A 13 41.57 -20.66 -18.01
N ILE A 14 41.09 -21.82 -18.47
CA ILE A 14 39.66 -22.18 -18.44
C ILE A 14 39.20 -22.53 -17.02
N ARG A 15 40.09 -23.09 -16.17
CA ARG A 15 39.74 -23.45 -14.78
C ARG A 15 39.68 -22.25 -13.83
N LEU A 16 40.42 -21.18 -14.12
CA LEU A 16 40.38 -19.93 -13.35
C LEU A 16 39.16 -19.05 -13.70
N PHE A 17 38.67 -19.11 -14.95
CA PHE A 17 37.46 -18.39 -15.36
C PHE A 17 36.17 -19.00 -14.79
N SER A 18 36.12 -20.33 -14.64
CA SER A 18 34.99 -21.02 -14.00
C SER A 18 34.92 -20.81 -12.48
N LEU A 19 36.05 -20.54 -11.81
CA LEU A 19 36.05 -20.27 -10.36
C LEU A 19 35.63 -18.82 -10.05
N LEU A 20 35.91 -17.86 -10.94
CA LEU A 20 35.45 -16.49 -10.82
C LEU A 20 33.94 -16.35 -11.05
N LEU A 21 33.36 -17.11 -12.00
CA LEU A 21 31.90 -17.10 -12.19
C LEU A 21 31.14 -17.74 -11.01
N PHE A 22 31.71 -18.75 -10.35
CA PHE A 22 31.10 -19.34 -9.15
C PHE A 22 31.18 -18.44 -7.91
N THR A 23 32.23 -17.62 -7.79
CA THR A 23 32.35 -16.63 -6.71
C THR A 23 31.50 -15.37 -6.96
N LEU A 24 31.30 -14.97 -8.22
CA LEU A 24 30.36 -13.90 -8.57
C LEU A 24 28.88 -14.33 -8.44
N TYR A 25 28.53 -15.60 -8.67
CA TYR A 25 27.17 -16.09 -8.41
C TYR A 25 26.86 -16.31 -6.92
N ALA A 26 27.86 -16.54 -6.09
CA ALA A 26 27.70 -16.65 -4.64
C ALA A 26 27.57 -15.28 -3.93
N SER A 27 27.58 -14.16 -4.68
CA SER A 27 27.47 -12.81 -4.12
C SER A 27 26.05 -12.23 -4.15
N ALA A 28 25.07 -12.96 -4.69
CA ALA A 28 23.65 -12.63 -4.58
C ALA A 28 22.95 -13.55 -3.58
N VAL A 29 23.56 -13.74 -2.40
CA VAL A 29 22.84 -14.33 -1.27
C VAL A 29 21.75 -13.32 -0.89
N PRO A 30 20.45 -13.71 -0.88
CA PRO A 30 19.41 -12.83 -0.42
C PRO A 30 19.77 -12.41 1.00
N LEU A 31 19.70 -11.10 1.27
CA LEU A 31 20.04 -10.47 2.55
C LEU A 31 19.78 -11.45 3.71
N ALA A 32 20.84 -12.13 4.17
CA ALA A 32 20.71 -13.29 5.02
C ALA A 32 19.93 -12.89 6.27
N ALA A 33 18.99 -13.74 6.70
CA ALA A 33 18.30 -13.54 7.96
C ALA A 33 19.34 -13.29 9.06
N THR A 34 19.34 -12.08 9.61
CA THR A 34 20.05 -11.84 10.87
C THR A 34 19.19 -12.39 11.99
N LYS A 35 19.72 -12.44 13.21
CA LYS A 35 18.96 -12.89 14.39
C LYS A 35 17.58 -12.21 14.54
N THR A 36 17.40 -11.02 13.98
CA THR A 36 16.17 -10.21 14.10
C THR A 36 15.46 -9.93 12.79
N ARG A 37 16.06 -10.23 11.62
CA ARG A 37 15.42 -9.98 10.32
C ARG A 37 14.72 -11.26 9.83
N PRO A 38 13.39 -11.24 9.61
CA PRO A 38 12.67 -12.39 9.08
C PRO A 38 13.19 -12.85 7.72
N SER A 39 13.26 -14.17 7.50
CA SER A 39 13.66 -14.78 6.21
C SER A 39 12.51 -14.92 5.21
N TYR A 40 11.26 -14.98 5.67
CA TYR A 40 10.08 -15.27 4.85
C TYR A 40 8.91 -14.30 5.10
N HIS A 41 9.20 -13.12 5.65
CA HIS A 41 8.24 -12.01 5.72
C HIS A 41 8.74 -10.84 4.89
N ILE A 42 7.79 -10.11 4.29
CA ILE A 42 8.08 -8.85 3.62
C ILE A 42 8.66 -7.87 4.64
N THR A 43 9.81 -7.27 4.29
CA THR A 43 10.47 -6.22 5.05
C THR A 43 11.11 -5.22 4.09
N PRO A 44 11.06 -3.90 4.37
CA PRO A 44 11.77 -2.93 3.56
C PRO A 44 13.26 -3.19 3.69
N GLU A 45 14.05 -2.95 2.64
CA GLU A 45 15.50 -3.20 2.69
C GLU A 45 16.14 -2.50 3.89
N LYS A 46 15.73 -1.24 4.13
CA LYS A 46 16.19 -0.35 5.20
C LYS A 46 15.00 0.38 5.80
N LYS A 47 15.23 1.12 6.89
CA LYS A 47 14.25 2.06 7.49
C LYS A 47 12.99 1.36 8.00
N TRP A 48 11.84 2.04 7.93
CA TRP A 48 10.63 1.65 8.62
C TRP A 48 9.48 1.43 7.63
N MET A 49 8.71 0.36 7.86
CA MET A 49 7.44 0.09 7.19
C MET A 49 6.32 0.03 8.21
N ASN A 50 5.10 0.29 7.77
CA ASN A 50 3.89 -0.01 8.50
C ASN A 50 2.86 -0.69 7.59
N ASP A 51 1.72 -0.05 7.37
CA ASP A 51 0.51 -0.69 6.89
C ASP A 51 0.66 -1.19 5.45
N PRO A 52 0.24 -2.43 5.15
CA PRO A 52 0.11 -2.91 3.78
C PRO A 52 -1.18 -2.38 3.15
N GLN A 53 -1.12 -2.09 1.86
CA GLN A 53 -2.29 -1.73 1.05
C GLN A 53 -2.85 -3.00 0.42
N ARG A 54 -4.14 -3.03 0.03
CA ARG A 54 -4.74 -4.26 -0.54
C ARG A 54 -3.97 -4.70 -1.79
N PRO A 55 -3.45 -5.93 -1.85
CA PRO A 55 -2.80 -6.42 -3.06
C PRO A 55 -3.82 -6.62 -4.19
N PHE A 56 -3.35 -6.50 -5.43
CA PHE A 56 -4.13 -6.85 -6.62
C PHE A 56 -3.24 -7.57 -7.63
N PHE A 57 -3.86 -8.34 -8.52
CA PHE A 57 -3.17 -9.04 -9.59
C PHE A 57 -3.43 -8.34 -10.92
N LEU A 58 -2.38 -7.94 -11.63
CA LEU A 58 -2.47 -7.27 -12.93
C LEU A 58 -1.17 -7.50 -13.71
N GLY A 59 -1.26 -7.72 -15.03
CA GLY A 59 -0.07 -7.91 -15.87
C GLY A 59 0.80 -9.10 -15.46
N ASP A 60 0.16 -10.19 -15.03
CA ASP A 60 0.81 -11.44 -14.56
C ASP A 60 1.62 -11.32 -13.26
N GLU A 61 1.45 -10.23 -12.51
CA GLU A 61 2.08 -10.03 -11.20
C GLU A 61 1.06 -9.63 -10.13
N TRP A 62 1.34 -10.07 -8.90
CA TRP A 62 0.78 -9.48 -7.68
C TRP A 62 1.51 -8.18 -7.39
N HIS A 63 0.74 -7.10 -7.22
CA HIS A 63 1.21 -5.80 -6.75
C HIS A 63 0.84 -5.66 -5.28
N LEU A 64 1.82 -5.30 -4.45
CA LEU A 64 1.62 -4.95 -3.06
C LEU A 64 2.35 -3.65 -2.75
N TYR A 65 1.65 -2.74 -2.09
CA TYR A 65 2.23 -1.50 -1.58
C TYR A 65 2.22 -1.54 -0.06
N TYR A 66 3.17 -0.85 0.56
CA TYR A 66 3.15 -0.61 2.00
C TYR A 66 3.61 0.80 2.31
N LEU A 67 3.18 1.32 3.46
CA LEU A 67 3.67 2.59 3.96
C LEU A 67 5.14 2.47 4.36
N TYR A 68 5.94 3.40 3.85
CA TYR A 68 7.39 3.43 4.01
C TYR A 68 7.85 4.81 4.46
N ASN A 69 8.71 4.85 5.49
CA ASN A 69 9.36 6.07 5.90
C ASN A 69 10.83 6.05 5.49
N SER A 70 11.12 6.57 4.30
CA SER A 70 12.47 6.73 3.75
C SER A 70 13.43 7.54 4.63
N ASN A 71 12.89 8.47 5.42
CA ASN A 71 13.63 9.38 6.28
C ASN A 71 13.59 8.98 7.76
N PHE A 72 13.17 7.74 8.06
CA PHE A 72 13.04 7.29 9.45
C PHE A 72 14.34 7.49 10.23
N ASP A 73 14.17 8.11 11.40
CA ASP A 73 15.20 8.32 12.41
C ASP A 73 14.73 7.68 13.72
N SER A 74 15.51 6.73 14.24
CA SER A 74 15.21 6.08 15.51
C SER A 74 15.25 7.01 16.71
N SER A 75 15.93 8.16 16.61
CA SER A 75 15.92 9.19 17.66
C SER A 75 14.61 9.97 17.71
N ASN A 76 13.83 9.93 16.61
CA ASN A 76 12.54 10.59 16.49
C ASN A 76 11.56 9.73 15.63
N PRO A 77 11.06 8.61 16.19
CA PRO A 77 10.36 7.57 15.42
C PRO A 77 9.03 8.00 14.81
N GLY A 78 8.45 9.13 15.26
CA GLY A 78 7.23 9.71 14.71
C GLY A 78 7.45 10.73 13.59
N SER A 79 8.70 10.99 13.19
CA SER A 79 9.03 12.04 12.23
C SER A 79 9.24 11.53 10.80
N GLY A 80 9.16 12.45 9.85
CA GLY A 80 9.57 12.22 8.47
C GLY A 80 8.47 11.72 7.54
N GLY A 81 7.32 11.28 8.07
CA GLY A 81 6.14 10.90 7.30
C GLY A 81 6.29 9.65 6.43
N THR A 82 5.17 9.18 5.88
CA THR A 82 5.09 7.94 5.08
C THR A 82 4.84 8.21 3.60
N GLU A 83 5.19 7.20 2.79
CA GLU A 83 5.11 7.12 1.33
C GLU A 83 4.61 5.73 0.95
N TRP A 84 4.10 5.51 -0.27
CA TRP A 84 3.82 4.15 -0.73
C TRP A 84 5.03 3.55 -1.44
N TYR A 85 5.53 2.44 -0.92
CA TYR A 85 6.58 1.63 -1.53
C TYR A 85 5.99 0.39 -2.17
N HIS A 86 6.40 0.12 -3.40
CA HIS A 86 5.87 -0.95 -4.25
C HIS A 86 6.80 -2.17 -4.27
N ILE A 87 6.20 -3.34 -4.15
CA ILE A 87 6.82 -4.64 -4.41
C ILE A 87 5.91 -5.49 -5.30
N THR A 88 6.49 -6.34 -6.15
CA THR A 88 5.72 -7.27 -6.99
C THR A 88 6.15 -8.72 -6.79
N SER A 89 5.27 -9.66 -7.12
CA SER A 89 5.56 -11.10 -7.09
C SER A 89 4.72 -11.84 -8.12
N THR A 90 5.28 -12.85 -8.77
CA THR A 90 4.54 -13.74 -9.66
C THR A 90 3.95 -14.95 -8.95
N ASP A 91 4.38 -15.23 -7.71
CA ASP A 91 4.05 -16.45 -6.97
C ASP A 91 3.63 -16.22 -5.50
N MET A 92 3.57 -14.96 -5.05
CA MET A 92 3.36 -14.51 -3.67
C MET A 92 4.42 -14.98 -2.66
N VAL A 93 5.48 -15.64 -3.13
CA VAL A 93 6.58 -16.18 -2.30
C VAL A 93 7.83 -15.33 -2.47
N HIS A 94 8.22 -15.04 -3.71
CA HIS A 94 9.39 -14.26 -4.05
C HIS A 94 8.97 -12.85 -4.47
N TRP A 95 9.46 -11.84 -3.76
CA TRP A 95 9.07 -10.45 -3.95
C TRP A 95 10.21 -9.61 -4.51
N THR A 96 9.92 -8.87 -5.58
CA THR A 96 10.82 -7.89 -6.21
C THR A 96 10.52 -6.48 -5.70
N ARG A 97 11.53 -5.76 -5.24
CA ARG A 97 11.38 -4.37 -4.81
C ARG A 97 11.34 -3.43 -6.01
N ARG A 98 10.33 -2.55 -6.07
CA ARG A 98 10.14 -1.59 -7.17
C ARG A 98 10.44 -0.14 -6.78
N GLY A 99 10.40 0.20 -5.49
CA GLY A 99 10.74 1.53 -5.00
C GLY A 99 9.52 2.31 -4.50
N VAL A 100 9.73 3.59 -4.16
CA VAL A 100 8.63 4.51 -3.81
C VAL A 100 7.89 4.93 -5.07
N VAL A 101 6.56 4.85 -5.05
CA VAL A 101 5.69 5.16 -6.21
C VAL A 101 4.67 6.27 -5.94
N ILE A 102 4.32 6.51 -4.67
CA ILE A 102 3.58 7.71 -4.25
C ILE A 102 4.42 8.37 -3.16
N GLU A 103 5.06 9.48 -3.53
CA GLU A 103 5.99 10.23 -2.68
C GLU A 103 5.24 11.25 -1.82
N LYS A 104 5.78 11.52 -0.62
CA LYS A 104 5.32 12.60 0.27
C LYS A 104 5.98 13.94 -0.09
N TYR A 105 5.43 15.04 0.41
CA TYR A 105 6.00 16.39 0.24
C TYR A 105 6.21 16.79 -1.21
N LYS A 106 5.30 16.34 -2.09
CA LYS A 106 5.25 16.70 -3.50
C LYS A 106 4.17 17.73 -3.78
N PRO A 107 4.35 18.58 -4.80
CA PRO A 107 3.34 19.55 -5.21
C PRO A 107 2.12 18.81 -5.75
N ASN A 108 0.95 19.18 -5.24
CA ASN A 108 -0.30 18.89 -5.91
C ASN A 108 -0.43 19.80 -7.14
N ARG A 109 -0.77 19.22 -8.28
CA ARG A 109 -1.05 19.98 -9.50
C ARG A 109 -2.51 20.41 -9.51
N PRO A 110 -2.87 21.55 -10.12
CA PRO A 110 -2.01 22.51 -10.81
C PRO A 110 -1.47 23.64 -9.91
N ASN A 111 -2.01 23.81 -8.69
CA ASN A 111 -1.69 24.97 -7.84
C ASN A 111 -0.30 24.92 -7.18
N GLY A 112 0.41 23.79 -7.27
CA GLY A 112 1.78 23.63 -6.77
C GLY A 112 1.88 23.53 -5.24
N ILE A 113 0.76 23.39 -4.53
CA ILE A 113 0.77 23.29 -3.07
C ILE A 113 1.47 22.00 -2.67
N ILE A 114 2.52 22.11 -1.85
CA ILE A 114 3.19 20.95 -1.27
C ILE A 114 2.27 20.34 -0.21
N LEU A 115 1.84 19.11 -0.44
CA LEU A 115 1.04 18.34 0.51
C LEU A 115 1.93 17.46 1.38
N GLY A 116 1.42 17.07 2.54
CA GLY A 116 2.14 16.34 3.58
C GLY A 116 2.31 14.84 3.30
N ASP A 117 2.28 14.09 4.39
CA ASP A 117 2.44 12.63 4.44
C ASP A 117 1.40 11.91 3.58
N ILE A 118 1.81 10.79 3.00
CA ILE A 118 0.93 9.82 2.35
C ILE A 118 0.67 8.70 3.35
N GLU A 119 -0.56 8.61 3.81
CA GLU A 119 -1.04 7.62 4.76
C GLU A 119 -1.71 6.44 4.01
N THR A 120 -2.38 5.56 4.76
CA THR A 120 -2.97 4.32 4.25
C THR A 120 -4.11 4.61 3.28
N GLY A 121 -4.41 3.63 2.42
CA GLY A 121 -5.52 3.68 1.49
C GLY A 121 -5.66 2.38 0.71
N SER A 122 -6.13 2.47 -0.53
CA SER A 122 -6.24 1.29 -1.38
C SER A 122 -6.12 1.64 -2.85
N ALA A 123 -5.64 0.65 -3.62
CA ALA A 123 -5.62 0.70 -5.07
C ALA A 123 -6.64 -0.30 -5.66
N VAL A 124 -7.28 0.13 -6.75
CA VAL A 124 -8.25 -0.67 -7.52
C VAL A 124 -7.92 -0.62 -8.99
N VAL A 125 -8.23 -1.70 -9.71
CA VAL A 125 -8.12 -1.74 -11.18
C VAL A 125 -9.45 -1.28 -11.78
N ASP A 126 -9.46 -0.11 -12.42
CA ASP A 126 -10.64 0.43 -13.10
C ASP A 126 -10.78 -0.18 -14.50
N THR A 127 -11.30 -1.41 -14.53
CA THR A 127 -11.44 -2.23 -15.75
C THR A 127 -12.35 -1.63 -16.83
N ASN A 128 -13.21 -0.68 -16.44
CA ASN A 128 -14.22 -0.07 -17.31
C ASN A 128 -13.96 1.42 -17.57
N ASN A 129 -12.82 1.97 -17.13
CA ASN A 129 -12.49 3.38 -17.31
C ASN A 129 -13.55 4.32 -16.71
N THR A 130 -14.16 3.92 -15.60
CA THR A 130 -15.15 4.73 -14.88
C THR A 130 -14.57 6.05 -14.37
N ALA A 131 -13.28 6.06 -14.01
CA ALA A 131 -12.55 7.25 -13.59
C ALA A 131 -11.96 8.06 -14.75
N GLY A 132 -12.02 7.58 -15.99
CA GLY A 132 -11.57 8.33 -17.17
C GLY A 132 -10.05 8.41 -17.38
N PHE A 133 -9.24 7.59 -16.69
CA PHE A 133 -7.77 7.56 -16.83
C PHE A 133 -7.26 6.51 -17.84
N GLY A 134 -8.16 5.73 -18.43
CA GLY A 134 -7.84 4.61 -19.31
C GLY A 134 -8.40 3.30 -18.77
N ARG A 135 -8.66 2.36 -19.68
CA ARG A 135 -9.11 1.02 -19.31
C ARG A 135 -8.00 0.29 -18.56
N ASN A 136 -8.35 -0.36 -17.45
CA ASN A 136 -7.40 -1.03 -16.55
C ASN A 136 -6.39 -0.08 -15.89
N ALA A 137 -6.66 1.22 -15.86
CA ALA A 137 -5.87 2.12 -15.03
C ALA A 137 -5.95 1.66 -13.56
N VAL A 138 -4.82 1.69 -12.87
CA VAL A 138 -4.81 1.47 -11.42
C VAL A 138 -5.07 2.82 -10.75
N VAL A 139 -6.12 2.89 -9.96
CA VAL A 139 -6.49 4.10 -9.22
C VAL A 139 -6.23 3.85 -7.74
N ALA A 140 -5.35 4.65 -7.14
CA ALA A 140 -5.10 4.66 -5.71
C ALA A 140 -5.83 5.86 -5.08
N VAL A 141 -6.67 5.58 -4.09
CA VAL A 141 -7.19 6.63 -3.20
C VAL A 141 -6.49 6.45 -1.86
N VAL A 142 -5.84 7.50 -1.40
CA VAL A 142 -4.96 7.49 -0.24
C VAL A 142 -5.33 8.63 0.70
N THR A 143 -5.15 8.42 1.99
CA THR A 143 -5.14 9.55 2.91
C THR A 143 -3.87 10.37 2.68
N GLN A 144 -4.03 11.68 2.53
CA GLN A 144 -2.92 12.61 2.38
C GLN A 144 -3.10 13.76 3.36
N MET A 145 -2.03 14.13 4.05
CA MET A 145 -2.06 15.24 4.99
C MET A 145 -1.98 16.58 4.28
N ALA A 146 -2.76 17.56 4.72
CA ALA A 146 -2.69 18.94 4.29
C ALA A 146 -2.79 19.85 5.52
N ASP A 147 -1.69 20.50 5.91
CA ASP A 147 -1.63 21.35 7.10
C ASP A 147 -2.17 20.65 8.39
N GLY A 148 -1.77 19.38 8.57
CA GLY A 148 -2.22 18.55 9.69
C GLY A 148 -3.68 18.06 9.60
N VAL A 149 -4.35 18.27 8.47
CA VAL A 149 -5.71 17.77 8.20
C VAL A 149 -5.63 16.55 7.29
N GLN A 150 -6.29 15.45 7.68
CA GLN A 150 -6.45 14.26 6.86
C GLN A 150 -7.52 14.49 5.79
N GLN A 151 -7.20 14.25 4.53
CA GLN A 151 -8.09 14.32 3.37
C GLN A 151 -7.79 13.14 2.43
N GLN A 152 -8.70 12.79 1.51
CA GLN A 152 -8.45 11.72 0.54
C GLN A 152 -8.00 12.30 -0.80
N SER A 153 -6.86 11.82 -1.29
CA SER A 153 -6.28 12.16 -2.58
C SER A 153 -6.26 10.95 -3.50
N LEU A 154 -6.45 11.20 -4.78
CA LEU A 154 -6.43 10.22 -5.86
C LEU A 154 -5.13 10.31 -6.65
N PHE A 155 -4.57 9.15 -6.94
CA PHE A 155 -3.47 8.96 -7.87
C PHE A 155 -3.87 7.90 -8.90
N TYR A 156 -3.38 8.02 -10.12
CA TYR A 156 -3.67 7.04 -11.17
C TYR A 156 -2.39 6.58 -11.85
N SER A 157 -2.43 5.33 -12.32
CA SER A 157 -1.37 4.69 -13.08
C SER A 157 -1.94 4.14 -14.38
N THR A 158 -1.23 4.40 -15.47
CA THR A 158 -1.51 3.84 -16.81
C THR A 158 -0.47 2.81 -17.24
N ASP A 159 0.39 2.39 -16.30
CA ASP A 159 1.48 1.44 -16.49
C ASP A 159 1.36 0.26 -15.50
N ASN A 160 0.14 -0.25 -15.28
CA ASN A 160 -0.17 -1.39 -14.40
C ASN A 160 0.15 -1.19 -12.91
N GLY A 161 0.27 0.05 -12.42
CA GLY A 161 0.59 0.37 -11.03
C GLY A 161 2.08 0.57 -10.75
N TYR A 162 2.92 0.62 -11.79
CA TYR A 162 4.36 0.81 -11.62
C TYR A 162 4.75 2.25 -11.27
N SER A 163 4.00 3.24 -11.76
CA SER A 163 4.16 4.65 -11.40
C SER A 163 2.80 5.34 -11.29
N PHE A 164 2.73 6.35 -10.43
CA PHE A 164 1.48 7.07 -10.16
C PHE A 164 1.60 8.57 -10.45
N ILE A 165 0.55 9.11 -11.03
CA ILE A 165 0.37 10.54 -11.30
C ILE A 165 -0.70 11.07 -10.35
N PRO A 166 -0.46 12.18 -9.61
CA PRO A 166 -1.48 12.80 -8.78
C PRO A 166 -2.60 13.36 -9.67
N TYR A 167 -3.85 13.14 -9.27
CA TYR A 167 -4.99 13.75 -9.93
C TYR A 167 -5.05 15.26 -9.64
N GLU A 168 -5.22 16.05 -10.69
CA GLU A 168 -5.23 17.52 -10.61
C GLU A 168 -6.41 18.08 -9.80
N GLY A 169 -7.47 17.29 -9.61
CA GLY A 169 -8.63 17.65 -8.79
C GLY A 169 -8.49 17.28 -7.32
N ASN A 170 -7.31 16.90 -6.84
CA ASN A 170 -7.12 16.54 -5.43
C ASN A 170 -7.31 17.73 -4.47
N PRO A 171 -7.84 17.50 -3.25
CA PRO A 171 -8.34 16.22 -2.76
C PRO A 171 -9.70 15.83 -3.36
N VAL A 172 -9.94 14.53 -3.56
CA VAL A 172 -11.25 14.00 -3.99
C VAL A 172 -12.26 13.96 -2.84
N MET A 173 -11.80 13.91 -1.60
CA MET A 173 -12.64 14.06 -0.41
C MET A 173 -11.91 14.94 0.62
N PRO A 174 -12.21 16.26 0.68
CA PRO A 174 -11.71 17.10 1.75
C PRO A 174 -12.30 16.65 3.09
N ASN A 175 -11.55 16.88 4.18
CA ASN A 175 -12.08 16.65 5.52
C ASN A 175 -13.35 17.49 5.73
N PRO A 176 -14.47 16.93 6.21
CA PRO A 176 -15.70 17.69 6.41
C PRO A 176 -15.63 18.67 7.59
N SER A 177 -14.61 18.59 8.45
CA SER A 177 -14.47 19.47 9.62
C SER A 177 -12.99 19.85 9.85
N PRO A 178 -12.35 20.55 8.91
CA PRO A 178 -10.90 20.77 8.90
C PRO A 178 -10.40 21.55 10.12
N GLY A 179 -11.22 22.43 10.71
CA GLY A 179 -10.84 23.18 11.93
C GLY A 179 -10.67 22.29 13.17
N ALA A 180 -11.39 21.16 13.25
CA ALA A 180 -11.28 20.21 14.35
C ALA A 180 -10.24 19.11 14.10
N LYS A 181 -9.70 19.02 12.87
CA LYS A 181 -8.75 18.01 12.41
C LYS A 181 -9.13 16.58 12.84
N PRO A 182 -10.38 16.14 12.63
CA PRO A 182 -10.79 14.80 13.03
C PRO A 182 -10.06 13.75 12.18
N ALA A 183 -10.00 12.53 12.73
CA ALA A 183 -9.66 11.35 11.98
C ALA A 183 -10.57 11.23 10.73
N PHE A 184 -9.96 11.08 9.56
CA PHE A 184 -10.66 10.93 8.29
C PHE A 184 -9.69 10.23 7.33
N ARG A 185 -9.57 8.90 7.44
CA ARG A 185 -8.45 8.17 6.83
C ARG A 185 -8.74 6.73 6.43
N ASP A 186 -7.75 6.14 5.77
CA ASP A 186 -7.63 4.72 5.40
C ASP A 186 -8.75 4.24 4.45
N PRO A 187 -8.97 4.91 3.30
CA PRO A 187 -10.03 4.57 2.37
C PRO A 187 -9.81 3.18 1.75
N LYS A 188 -10.78 2.29 1.94
CA LYS A 188 -10.77 0.96 1.35
C LYS A 188 -11.90 0.78 0.35
N ILE A 189 -11.52 0.52 -0.90
CA ILE A 189 -12.43 0.58 -2.05
C ILE A 189 -12.58 -0.78 -2.74
N PHE A 190 -13.80 -1.09 -3.17
CA PHE A 190 -14.08 -2.16 -4.11
C PHE A 190 -15.21 -1.77 -5.07
N TRP A 191 -15.34 -2.52 -6.18
CA TRP A 191 -16.43 -2.37 -7.14
C TRP A 191 -17.59 -3.30 -6.78
N ASP A 192 -18.78 -2.76 -6.55
CA ASP A 192 -20.01 -3.54 -6.50
C ASP A 192 -20.58 -3.67 -7.93
N GLY A 193 -20.31 -4.81 -8.56
CA GLY A 193 -20.79 -5.10 -9.91
C GLY A 193 -22.31 -5.30 -10.02
N LYS A 194 -23.02 -5.57 -8.92
CA LYS A 194 -24.48 -5.68 -8.94
C LYS A 194 -25.13 -4.30 -8.88
N ALA A 195 -24.58 -3.41 -8.06
CA ALA A 195 -25.10 -2.05 -7.91
C ALA A 195 -24.54 -1.08 -8.97
N GLY A 196 -23.43 -1.43 -9.63
CA GLY A 196 -22.82 -0.61 -10.67
C GLY A 196 -22.08 0.62 -10.14
N HIS A 197 -21.49 0.53 -8.95
CA HIS A 197 -20.72 1.61 -8.35
C HIS A 197 -19.54 1.11 -7.51
N TRP A 198 -18.62 2.01 -7.21
CA TRP A 198 -17.58 1.82 -6.21
C TRP A 198 -18.15 2.03 -4.81
N VAL A 199 -17.66 1.26 -3.86
CA VAL A 199 -17.97 1.37 -2.42
C VAL A 199 -16.67 1.65 -1.69
N MET A 200 -16.70 2.59 -0.75
CA MET A 200 -15.59 2.90 0.15
C MET A 200 -16.03 2.72 1.61
N SER A 201 -15.19 2.07 2.41
CA SER A 201 -15.20 2.21 3.87
C SER A 201 -14.06 3.14 4.30
N LEU A 202 -14.34 4.09 5.19
CA LEU A 202 -13.40 5.11 5.65
C LEU A 202 -13.42 5.22 7.18
N ALA A 203 -12.26 5.29 7.82
CA ALA A 203 -12.16 5.49 9.26
C ALA A 203 -12.36 6.97 9.64
N GLU A 204 -13.28 7.21 10.57
CA GLU A 204 -13.68 8.56 11.02
C GLU A 204 -13.66 8.67 12.55
N GLY A 205 -12.56 8.22 13.17
CA GLY A 205 -12.41 8.21 14.62
C GLY A 205 -12.99 6.93 15.21
N SER A 206 -14.07 6.98 15.97
CA SER A 206 -14.71 5.78 16.56
C SER A 206 -15.79 5.14 15.67
N LYS A 207 -15.86 5.54 14.40
CA LYS A 207 -16.83 5.02 13.42
C LYS A 207 -16.18 4.76 12.07
N ILE A 208 -16.83 3.93 11.26
CA ILE A 208 -16.53 3.72 9.84
C ILE A 208 -17.65 4.35 9.01
N GLY A 209 -17.33 5.27 8.12
CA GLY A 209 -18.26 5.78 7.12
C GLY A 209 -18.26 4.93 5.86
N PHE A 210 -19.44 4.82 5.23
CA PHE A 210 -19.61 4.16 3.93
C PHE A 210 -19.99 5.18 2.88
N TYR A 211 -19.28 5.13 1.76
CA TYR A 211 -19.47 6.03 0.63
C TYR A 211 -19.60 5.24 -0.66
N THR A 212 -20.25 5.84 -1.65
CA THR A 212 -20.30 5.30 -3.01
C THR A 212 -19.85 6.31 -4.05
N SER A 213 -19.34 5.82 -5.17
CA SER A 213 -18.90 6.65 -6.29
C SER A 213 -19.12 5.94 -7.62
N ILE A 214 -19.42 6.69 -8.67
CA ILE A 214 -19.46 6.16 -10.03
C ILE A 214 -18.15 6.38 -10.79
N ASP A 215 -17.24 7.21 -10.28
CA ASP A 215 -16.07 7.71 -11.02
C ASP A 215 -14.76 7.76 -10.20
N LEU A 216 -14.78 7.26 -8.96
CA LEU A 216 -13.71 7.31 -7.95
C LEU A 216 -13.28 8.73 -7.50
N LYS A 217 -13.91 9.78 -8.04
CA LYS A 217 -13.57 11.18 -7.78
C LYS A 217 -14.62 11.87 -6.93
N THR A 218 -15.89 11.56 -7.17
CA THR A 218 -17.03 12.14 -6.46
C THR A 218 -17.63 11.06 -5.57
N TRP A 219 -17.65 11.31 -4.27
CA TRP A 219 -18.10 10.35 -3.27
C TRP A 219 -19.34 10.84 -2.54
N ALA A 220 -20.37 10.01 -2.49
CA ALA A 220 -21.60 10.26 -1.75
C ALA A 220 -21.61 9.44 -0.45
N TYR A 221 -21.82 10.09 0.69
CA TYR A 221 -22.01 9.42 1.97
C TYR A 221 -23.34 8.65 1.98
N ILE A 222 -23.31 7.41 2.46
CA ILE A 222 -24.47 6.51 2.49
C ILE A 222 -24.89 6.21 3.92
N SER A 223 -23.95 5.77 4.77
CA SER A 223 -24.24 5.32 6.12
C SER A 223 -22.96 5.22 6.96
N GLU A 224 -23.10 4.80 8.21
CA GLU A 224 -21.98 4.54 9.11
C GLU A 224 -22.17 3.24 9.90
N PHE A 225 -21.06 2.65 10.29
CA PHE A 225 -20.96 1.66 11.35
C PHE A 225 -20.29 2.27 12.58
N LYS A 226 -20.98 2.21 13.72
CA LYS A 226 -20.49 2.74 14.99
C LYS A 226 -20.66 1.71 16.11
N PRO A 227 -19.58 1.04 16.56
CA PRO A 227 -19.64 0.02 17.62
C PRO A 227 -20.35 0.50 18.90
N GLU A 228 -20.22 1.78 19.23
CA GLU A 228 -20.84 2.39 20.41
C GLU A 228 -22.37 2.26 20.41
N ASN A 229 -23.01 2.18 19.24
CA ASN A 229 -24.46 1.98 19.14
C ASN A 229 -24.90 0.61 19.68
N ALA A 230 -23.98 -0.36 19.75
CA ALA A 230 -24.18 -1.67 20.37
C ALA A 230 -23.61 -1.75 21.79
N GLY A 231 -23.21 -0.62 22.38
CA GLY A 231 -22.59 -0.56 23.72
C GLY A 231 -21.14 -1.06 23.76
N VAL A 232 -20.46 -1.14 22.61
CA VAL A 232 -19.07 -1.58 22.51
C VAL A 232 -18.17 -0.37 22.18
N ASP A 233 -17.19 -0.08 23.03
CA ASP A 233 -16.14 0.91 22.73
C ASP A 233 -14.88 0.16 22.24
N LEU A 234 -14.56 0.39 20.96
CA LEU A 234 -13.36 -0.14 20.30
C LEU A 234 -12.26 0.93 20.13
N GLY A 235 -12.44 2.11 20.72
CA GLY A 235 -11.56 3.25 20.61
C GLY A 235 -11.54 3.87 19.20
N ILE A 236 -10.35 4.30 18.79
CA ILE A 236 -10.11 4.76 17.42
C ILE A 236 -10.08 3.55 16.50
N LEU A 237 -10.82 3.64 15.40
CA LEU A 237 -10.86 2.64 14.33
C LEU A 237 -9.95 3.10 13.19
N GLU A 238 -9.27 2.16 12.56
CA GLU A 238 -8.30 2.38 11.48
C GLU A 238 -8.39 1.25 10.45
N CYS A 239 -7.87 1.48 9.24
CA CYS A 239 -7.69 0.46 8.21
C CYS A 239 -8.91 -0.47 7.99
N PRO A 240 -10.13 0.07 7.75
CA PRO A 240 -11.29 -0.76 7.50
C PRO A 240 -11.13 -1.57 6.21
N ASP A 241 -11.73 -2.75 6.15
CA ASP A 241 -11.89 -3.56 4.95
C ASP A 241 -13.25 -4.24 4.95
N LEU A 242 -14.02 -4.02 3.89
CA LEU A 242 -15.33 -4.61 3.69
C LEU A 242 -15.26 -5.57 2.50
N TYR A 243 -15.50 -6.86 2.75
CA TYR A 243 -15.44 -7.90 1.73
C TYR A 243 -16.44 -9.02 2.02
N GLN A 244 -16.67 -9.88 1.02
CA GLN A 244 -17.51 -11.05 1.16
C GLN A 244 -16.67 -12.33 1.22
N ILE A 245 -17.13 -13.29 2.01
CA ILE A 245 -16.59 -14.65 2.04
C ILE A 245 -17.72 -15.67 1.89
N ASP A 246 -17.40 -16.80 1.27
CA ASP A 246 -18.30 -17.97 1.19
C ASP A 246 -18.23 -18.73 2.53
N LEU A 247 -19.39 -18.98 3.15
CA LEU A 247 -19.48 -19.74 4.39
C LEU A 247 -19.29 -21.23 4.09
N ASP A 248 -18.32 -21.85 4.76
CA ASP A 248 -17.99 -23.28 4.61
C ASP A 248 -17.76 -23.72 3.15
N GLY A 249 -17.28 -22.81 2.30
CA GLY A 249 -17.04 -23.06 0.87
C GLY A 249 -18.31 -23.08 0.00
N ASP A 250 -19.46 -22.71 0.56
CA ASP A 250 -20.74 -22.63 -0.16
C ASP A 250 -20.94 -21.24 -0.78
N SER A 251 -20.70 -21.14 -2.09
CA SER A 251 -20.85 -19.89 -2.87
C SER A 251 -22.28 -19.30 -2.89
N THR A 252 -23.28 -20.07 -2.45
CA THR A 252 -24.66 -19.58 -2.30
C THR A 252 -24.89 -18.88 -0.96
N LYS A 253 -24.00 -19.09 0.01
CA LYS A 253 -24.05 -18.50 1.36
C LYS A 253 -22.88 -17.55 1.56
N ARG A 254 -23.03 -16.33 1.02
CA ARG A 254 -22.04 -15.27 1.22
C ARG A 254 -22.39 -14.39 2.40
N THR A 255 -21.40 -14.12 3.25
CA THR A 255 -21.50 -13.12 4.33
C THR A 255 -20.59 -11.94 4.04
N TRP A 256 -21.02 -10.77 4.47
CA TRP A 256 -20.14 -9.60 4.55
C TRP A 256 -19.33 -9.65 5.84
N ILE A 257 -18.06 -9.27 5.74
CA ILE A 257 -17.14 -9.08 6.85
C ILE A 257 -16.64 -7.64 6.79
N LEU A 258 -16.77 -6.92 7.90
CA LEU A 258 -16.14 -5.62 8.11
C LEU A 258 -14.98 -5.81 9.08
N ALA A 259 -13.77 -5.97 8.57
CA ALA A 259 -12.56 -6.01 9.39
C ALA A 259 -12.01 -4.60 9.59
N LEU A 260 -11.46 -4.30 10.77
CA LEU A 260 -10.85 -3.00 11.07
C LEU A 260 -9.81 -3.12 12.18
N GLY A 261 -8.87 -2.18 12.22
CA GLY A 261 -8.00 -1.96 13.37
C GLY A 261 -8.75 -1.23 14.47
N ALA A 262 -8.67 -1.74 15.71
CA ALA A 262 -9.30 -1.16 16.88
C ALA A 262 -8.23 -0.82 17.94
N ASN A 263 -8.33 0.38 18.52
CA ASN A 263 -7.42 0.85 19.56
C ASN A 263 -7.98 0.53 20.96
N GLY A 264 -7.46 -0.54 21.56
CA GLY A 264 -7.85 -0.99 22.90
C GLY A 264 -7.11 -0.33 24.07
N TYR A 265 -6.36 0.77 23.86
CA TYR A 265 -5.47 1.34 24.88
C TYR A 265 -6.18 1.74 26.18
N ARG A 266 -7.41 2.27 26.08
CA ARG A 266 -8.26 2.59 27.25
C ARG A 266 -8.53 1.38 28.16
N TYR A 267 -8.42 0.18 27.61
CA TYR A 267 -8.65 -1.10 28.29
C TYR A 267 -7.36 -1.88 28.53
N ASN A 268 -6.20 -1.20 28.50
CA ASN A 268 -4.88 -1.80 28.65
C ASN A 268 -4.60 -2.92 27.63
N ARG A 269 -5.10 -2.75 26.40
CA ARG A 269 -4.83 -3.61 25.24
C ARG A 269 -4.06 -2.83 24.18
N THR A 270 -3.32 -3.55 23.34
CA THR A 270 -2.70 -2.98 22.14
C THR A 270 -3.73 -2.77 21.04
N THR A 271 -3.34 -2.10 19.96
CA THR A 271 -4.10 -2.14 18.71
C THR A 271 -4.21 -3.59 18.21
N GLY A 272 -5.36 -3.96 17.66
CA GLY A 272 -5.61 -5.28 17.08
C GLY A 272 -6.73 -5.25 16.06
N THR A 273 -6.98 -6.36 15.38
CA THR A 273 -8.05 -6.48 14.39
C THR A 273 -9.37 -6.92 15.05
N ALA A 274 -10.46 -6.25 14.70
CA ALA A 274 -11.84 -6.66 15.01
C ALA A 274 -12.60 -6.90 13.70
N TYR A 275 -13.55 -7.84 13.69
CA TYR A 275 -14.41 -8.16 12.54
C TYR A 275 -15.72 -8.82 12.98
#